data_AF-A0A6L7A8J1-F1
#
_entry.id   AF-A0A6L7A8J1-F1
#
_cell.length_a   1.000
_cell.length_b   1.000
_cell.length_c   1.000
_cell.angle_alpha   90.00
_cell.angle_beta   90.00
_cell.angle_gamma   90.00
#
_symmetry.space_group_name_H-M   'P 1'
#
loop_
_entity.id
_entity.type
_entity.pdbx_description
1 polymer ?
#
loop_
_entity_poly.entity_id
_entity_poly.type
_entity_poly.pdbx_seq_one_letter_code
_entity_poly.pdbx_strand_id
1 'polypeptide(L)'
;MLGARRLLPRLMLASLIGALILWLSDQIILWLTRVWMEVSTGSVTALIGAPLLLWLLPRLRSISAPDMKVNDRVATERQHVLAFALAGGVLLLMAVVVALSFGRDAHGWTWASGALLDDLMPWRWPRIMAALFAGVMLAVAGCIIQRLTGNPMASPEVLGISSGAAFGVVLMLFLVPGNAFGWLLPAGSLGAAVTLLIIMIAAGRGGFSPHRMLLAGMALSTAFTMLL
;
A
#
# COMPACT_ATOMS: atom_id res chain seq x y z
N MET A 1 0.99 17.05 -21.17
CA MET A 1 1.09 17.72 -22.50
C MET A 1 0.58 16.83 -23.64
N LEU A 2 -0.58 16.15 -23.50
CA LEU A 2 -1.14 15.25 -24.54
C LEU A 2 -2.61 15.53 -24.89
N GLY A 3 -3.11 16.75 -24.66
CA GLY A 3 -4.37 17.21 -25.27
C GLY A 3 -5.69 16.49 -24.89
N ALA A 4 -5.69 15.52 -23.97
CA ALA A 4 -6.90 14.81 -23.57
C ALA A 4 -7.80 15.68 -22.68
N ARG A 5 -8.84 16.30 -23.27
CA ARG A 5 -9.81 17.16 -22.57
C ARG A 5 -10.97 16.41 -21.91
N ARG A 6 -11.13 15.10 -22.13
CA ARG A 6 -12.20 14.27 -21.54
C ARG A 6 -11.64 13.26 -20.53
N LEU A 7 -12.45 12.92 -19.54
CA LEU A 7 -12.09 12.13 -18.35
C LEU A 7 -11.72 10.67 -18.68
N LEU A 8 -12.48 10.04 -19.58
CA LEU A 8 -12.25 8.64 -20.01
C LEU A 8 -10.92 8.45 -20.77
N PRO A 9 -10.60 9.25 -21.80
CA PRO A 9 -9.30 9.15 -22.49
C PRO A 9 -8.12 9.39 -21.56
N ARG A 10 -8.28 10.26 -20.56
CA ARG A 10 -7.22 10.56 -19.60
C ARG A 10 -6.97 9.41 -18.63
N LEU A 11 -8.02 8.71 -18.19
CA LEU A 11 -7.89 7.49 -17.39
C LEU A 11 -7.25 6.35 -18.20
N MET A 12 -7.69 6.12 -19.44
CA MET A 12 -7.10 5.09 -20.31
C MET A 12 -5.63 5.37 -20.64
N LEU A 13 -5.29 6.64 -20.91
CA LEU A 13 -3.91 7.03 -21.19
C LEU A 13 -3.03 6.94 -19.93
N ALA A 14 -3.57 7.28 -18.75
CA ALA A 14 -2.87 7.12 -17.48
C ALA A 14 -2.64 5.64 -17.13
N SER A 15 -3.63 4.77 -17.33
CA SER A 15 -3.47 3.32 -17.14
C SER A 15 -2.46 2.73 -18.13
N LEU A 16 -2.48 3.18 -19.39
CA LEU A 16 -1.54 2.71 -20.42
C LEU A 16 -0.11 3.16 -20.11
N ILE A 17 0.09 4.42 -19.75
CA ILE A 17 1.40 4.95 -19.36
C ILE A 17 1.89 4.27 -18.09
N GLY A 18 1.02 4.07 -17.09
CA GLY A 18 1.34 3.36 -15.86
C GLY A 18 1.75 1.91 -16.12
N ALA A 19 1.01 1.18 -16.96
CA ALA A 19 1.34 -0.18 -17.37
C ALA A 19 2.68 -0.24 -18.14
N LEU A 20 2.93 0.74 -19.02
CA LEU A 20 4.18 0.81 -19.78
C LEU A 20 5.38 1.09 -18.88
N ILE A 21 5.25 2.00 -17.92
CA ILE A 21 6.28 2.29 -16.92
C ILE A 21 6.53 1.06 -16.05
N LEU A 22 5.48 0.41 -15.57
CA LEU A 22 5.60 -0.79 -14.72
C LEU A 22 6.30 -1.92 -15.47
N TRP A 23 5.90 -2.18 -16.72
CA TRP A 23 6.53 -3.19 -17.57
C TRP A 23 8.00 -2.88 -17.85
N LEU A 24 8.33 -1.61 -18.12
CA LEU A 24 9.71 -1.19 -18.39
C LEU A 24 10.58 -1.30 -17.12
N SER A 25 10.02 -0.96 -15.96
CA SER A 25 10.65 -1.17 -14.66
C SER A 25 10.93 -2.65 -14.41
N ASP A 26 9.97 -3.53 -14.70
CA ASP A 26 10.10 -4.98 -14.51
C ASP A 26 11.17 -5.58 -15.44
N GLN A 27 11.23 -5.13 -16.70
CA GLN A 27 12.28 -5.52 -17.64
C GLN A 27 13.68 -5.04 -17.20
N ILE A 28 13.80 -3.80 -16.71
CA ILE A 28 15.06 -3.27 -16.18
C ILE A 28 15.50 -4.06 -14.96
N ILE A 29 14.57 -4.40 -14.07
CA ILE A 29 14.85 -5.19 -12.87
C ILE A 29 15.35 -6.59 -13.26
N LEU A 30 14.64 -7.31 -14.14
CA LEU A 30 15.04 -8.64 -14.60
C LEU A 30 16.40 -8.63 -15.31
N TRP A 31 16.70 -7.57 -16.06
CA TRP A 31 18.00 -7.38 -16.71
C TRP A 31 19.11 -7.10 -15.69
N LEU A 32 18.84 -6.26 -14.69
CA LEU A 32 19.79 -5.89 -13.65
C LEU A 32 20.12 -7.06 -12.72
N THR A 33 19.12 -7.88 -12.36
CA THR A 33 19.29 -9.12 -11.57
C THR A 33 20.13 -10.17 -12.31
N ARG A 34 20.20 -10.11 -13.65
CA ARG A 34 21.07 -10.98 -14.47
C ARG A 34 22.54 -10.55 -14.46
N VAL A 35 22.81 -9.28 -14.18
CA VAL A 35 24.16 -8.67 -14.29
C VAL A 35 24.83 -8.49 -12.93
N TRP A 36 24.04 -8.24 -11.87
CA TRP A 36 24.55 -8.03 -10.50
C TRP A 36 23.95 -9.06 -9.53
N MET A 37 24.80 -9.93 -8.98
CA MET A 37 24.44 -10.87 -7.90
C MET A 37 23.90 -10.14 -6.66
N GLU A 38 22.75 -10.61 -6.17
CA GLU A 38 22.21 -10.52 -4.79
C GLU A 38 22.21 -9.16 -4.05
N VAL A 39 22.10 -8.03 -4.75
CA VAL A 39 21.71 -6.79 -4.07
C VAL A 39 20.19 -6.71 -4.03
N SER A 40 19.61 -6.69 -2.82
CA SER A 40 18.17 -6.47 -2.60
C SER A 40 17.75 -5.21 -3.38
N THR A 41 16.90 -5.41 -4.39
CA THR A 41 16.39 -4.34 -5.27
C THR A 41 15.74 -3.22 -4.46
N GLY A 42 15.15 -3.55 -3.31
CA GLY A 42 14.63 -2.60 -2.33
C GLY A 42 15.69 -1.63 -1.82
N SER A 43 16.87 -2.12 -1.46
CA SER A 43 17.98 -1.31 -0.94
C SER A 43 18.53 -0.35 -2.01
N VAL A 44 18.62 -0.78 -3.27
CA VAL A 44 19.08 0.07 -4.38
C VAL A 44 18.05 1.17 -4.68
N THR A 45 16.76 0.82 -4.71
CA THR A 45 15.69 1.80 -4.91
C THR A 45 15.58 2.79 -3.76
N ALA A 46 15.80 2.37 -2.51
CA ALA A 46 15.81 3.26 -1.35
C ALA A 46 17.04 4.18 -1.37
N LEU A 47 18.22 3.65 -1.68
CA LEU A 47 19.48 4.40 -1.72
C LEU A 47 19.46 5.52 -2.77
N ILE A 48 18.84 5.27 -3.93
CA ILE A 48 18.75 6.25 -5.02
C ILE A 48 17.48 7.12 -4.86
N GLY A 49 16.35 6.51 -4.51
CA GLY A 49 15.05 7.16 -4.44
C GLY A 49 14.92 8.15 -3.28
N ALA A 50 15.49 7.83 -2.10
CA ALA A 50 15.42 8.71 -0.94
C ALA A 50 16.12 10.07 -1.17
N PRO A 51 17.39 10.13 -1.63
CA PRO A 51 18.02 11.42 -1.93
C PRO A 51 17.36 12.16 -3.10
N LEU A 52 16.87 11.44 -4.12
CA LEU A 52 16.16 12.06 -5.25
C LEU A 52 14.83 12.70 -4.80
N LEU A 53 14.05 12.02 -3.95
CA LEU A 53 12.80 12.52 -3.40
C LEU A 53 13.03 13.69 -2.44
N LEU A 54 14.04 13.62 -1.58
CA LEU A 54 14.44 14.73 -0.72
C LEU A 54 14.89 15.96 -1.53
N TRP A 55 15.53 15.75 -2.68
CA TRP A 55 15.91 16.82 -3.59
C TRP A 55 14.74 17.38 -4.42
N LEU A 56 13.75 16.55 -4.77
CA LEU A 56 12.57 16.98 -5.51
C LEU A 56 11.50 17.66 -4.63
N LEU A 57 11.42 17.30 -3.35
CA LEU A 57 10.49 17.88 -2.37
C LEU A 57 10.49 19.42 -2.36
N PRO A 58 11.64 20.12 -2.31
CA PRO A 58 11.67 21.58 -2.38
C PRO A 58 11.32 22.14 -3.77
N ARG A 59 11.35 21.33 -4.83
CA ARG A 59 11.02 21.74 -6.22
C ARG A 59 9.57 21.49 -6.61
N LEU A 60 8.86 20.64 -5.87
CA LEU A 60 7.43 20.48 -5.97
C LEU A 60 6.78 21.71 -5.32
N ARG A 61 6.61 22.78 -6.14
CA ARG A 61 5.67 23.86 -5.83
C ARG A 61 4.39 23.21 -5.31
N SER A 62 3.99 23.56 -4.09
CA SER A 62 2.68 23.18 -3.57
C SER A 62 1.68 23.57 -4.63
N ILE A 63 1.14 22.59 -5.35
CA ILE A 63 -0.15 22.74 -5.97
C ILE A 63 -1.03 22.99 -4.76
N SER A 64 -1.31 24.27 -4.48
CA SER A 64 -2.24 24.66 -3.44
C SER A 64 -3.44 23.77 -3.63
N ALA A 65 -3.71 22.90 -2.65
CA ALA A 65 -4.87 22.04 -2.68
C ALA A 65 -6.04 22.94 -3.08
N PRO A 66 -6.79 22.61 -4.16
CA PRO A 66 -7.86 23.47 -4.61
C PRO A 66 -8.75 23.78 -3.41
N ASP A 67 -9.01 25.07 -3.19
CA ASP A 67 -9.79 25.55 -2.04
C ASP A 67 -11.05 24.69 -1.91
N MET A 68 -11.18 23.98 -0.78
CA MET A 68 -12.37 23.18 -0.45
C MET A 68 -13.62 24.06 -0.19
N LYS A 69 -13.54 25.35 -0.52
CA LYS A 69 -14.66 26.29 -0.57
C LYS A 69 -15.32 26.32 -1.96
N VAL A 70 -15.15 25.27 -2.77
CA VAL A 70 -16.02 25.03 -3.92
C VAL A 70 -17.39 24.64 -3.36
N ASN A 71 -18.25 25.66 -3.23
CA ASN A 71 -19.71 25.63 -3.17
C ASN A 71 -20.30 24.22 -2.97
N ASP A 72 -20.89 23.96 -1.79
CA ASP A 72 -21.62 22.73 -1.40
C ASP A 72 -22.84 22.44 -2.30
N ARG A 73 -22.62 22.29 -3.59
CA ARG A 73 -23.43 21.44 -4.44
C ARG A 73 -22.71 20.11 -4.46
N VAL A 74 -22.79 19.39 -3.34
CA VAL A 74 -22.56 17.95 -3.34
C VAL A 74 -23.59 17.41 -4.33
N ALA A 75 -23.15 17.20 -5.58
CA ALA A 75 -23.97 16.56 -6.58
C ALA A 75 -24.52 15.28 -5.95
N THR A 76 -25.75 14.96 -6.28
CA THR A 76 -26.61 13.88 -5.77
C THR A 76 -26.04 12.45 -5.96
N GLU A 77 -24.74 12.22 -5.75
CA GLU A 77 -24.07 10.91 -5.75
C GLU A 77 -24.46 10.04 -4.55
N ARG A 78 -25.05 10.61 -3.50
CA ARG A 78 -25.59 9.85 -2.36
C ARG A 78 -26.67 8.83 -2.75
N GLN A 79 -27.28 8.95 -3.93
CA GLN A 79 -28.33 8.02 -4.37
C GLN A 79 -27.80 6.65 -4.84
N HIS A 80 -26.52 6.52 -5.23
CA HIS A 80 -25.96 5.28 -5.78
C HIS A 80 -24.99 4.55 -4.85
N VAL A 81 -24.88 4.95 -3.57
CA VAL A 81 -23.98 4.30 -2.60
C VAL A 81 -24.28 2.80 -2.49
N LEU A 82 -25.56 2.43 -2.49
CA LEU A 82 -25.99 1.03 -2.50
C LEU A 82 -25.58 0.31 -3.78
N ALA A 83 -25.67 0.96 -4.95
CA ALA A 83 -25.25 0.38 -6.22
C ALA A 83 -23.73 0.17 -6.28
N PHE A 84 -22.93 1.12 -5.77
CA PHE A 84 -21.48 0.95 -5.66
C PHE A 84 -21.10 -0.12 -4.63
N ALA A 85 -21.79 -0.19 -3.49
CA ALA A 85 -21.58 -1.23 -2.49
C ALA A 85 -21.92 -2.62 -3.04
N LEU A 86 -23.04 -2.75 -3.77
CA LEU A 86 -23.44 -3.99 -4.44
C LEU A 86 -22.44 -4.37 -5.54
N ALA A 87 -22.04 -3.44 -6.41
CA ALA A 87 -21.05 -3.68 -7.45
C ALA A 87 -19.71 -4.11 -6.85
N GLY A 88 -19.26 -3.46 -5.78
CA GLY A 88 -18.06 -3.84 -5.03
C GLY A 88 -18.18 -5.23 -4.40
N GLY A 89 -19.33 -5.55 -3.80
CA GLY A 89 -19.60 -6.86 -3.23
C GLY A 89 -19.59 -7.99 -4.27
N VAL A 90 -20.22 -7.76 -5.43
CA VAL A 90 -20.20 -8.70 -6.57
C VAL A 90 -18.78 -8.89 -7.07
N LEU A 91 -18.02 -7.81 -7.25
CA LEU A 91 -16.62 -7.89 -7.70
C LEU A 91 -15.75 -8.64 -6.70
N LEU A 92 -15.96 -8.43 -5.39
CA LEU A 92 -15.24 -9.14 -4.34
C LEU A 92 -15.59 -10.63 -4.32
N LEU A 93 -16.87 -11.00 -4.47
CA LEU A 93 -17.28 -12.39 -4.59
C LEU A 93 -16.66 -13.07 -5.82
N MET A 94 -16.67 -12.40 -6.98
CA MET A 94 -16.02 -12.88 -8.19
C MET A 94 -14.51 -13.08 -7.96
N ALA A 95 -13.85 -12.14 -7.30
CA ALA A 95 -12.44 -12.25 -6.97
C ALA A 95 -12.15 -13.42 -6.03
N VAL A 96 -13.00 -13.68 -5.03
CA VAL A 96 -12.88 -14.84 -4.12
C VAL A 96 -13.02 -16.17 -4.89
N VAL A 97 -14.01 -16.27 -5.78
CA VAL A 97 -14.20 -17.48 -6.61
C VAL A 97 -12.99 -17.72 -7.50
N VAL A 98 -12.52 -16.69 -8.20
CA VAL A 98 -11.31 -16.80 -9.03
C VAL A 98 -10.10 -17.14 -8.16
N ALA A 99 -9.93 -16.54 -6.99
CA ALA A 99 -8.83 -16.83 -6.07
C ALA A 99 -8.90 -18.23 -5.43
N LEU A 100 -10.06 -18.90 -5.46
CA LEU A 100 -10.24 -20.29 -5.03
C LEU A 100 -10.10 -21.31 -6.16
N SER A 101 -10.41 -20.92 -7.40
CA SER A 101 -10.46 -21.84 -8.54
C SER A 101 -9.28 -21.68 -9.50
N PHE A 102 -8.68 -20.52 -9.62
CA PHE A 102 -7.62 -20.24 -10.60
C PHE A 102 -6.23 -20.32 -9.96
N GLY A 103 -5.39 -21.24 -10.40
CA GLY A 103 -4.08 -21.49 -9.83
C GLY A 103 -3.00 -21.69 -10.89
N ARG A 104 -1.75 -21.75 -10.44
CA ARG A 104 -0.61 -22.11 -11.29
C ARG A 104 0.02 -23.40 -10.78
N ASP A 105 -0.04 -24.43 -11.62
CA ASP A 105 0.63 -25.70 -11.41
C ASP A 105 1.99 -25.73 -12.11
N ALA A 106 2.76 -26.80 -11.88
CA ALA A 106 4.06 -27.04 -12.50
C ALA A 106 4.01 -27.07 -14.04
N HIS A 107 2.83 -27.27 -14.64
CA HIS A 107 2.63 -27.39 -16.09
C HIS A 107 1.91 -26.20 -16.72
N GLY A 108 1.51 -25.19 -15.93
CA GLY A 108 0.87 -23.99 -16.45
C GLY A 108 -0.25 -23.45 -15.57
N TRP A 109 -1.08 -22.59 -16.16
CA TRP A 109 -2.27 -22.02 -15.52
C TRP A 109 -3.44 -22.98 -15.66
N THR A 110 -4.00 -23.38 -14.54
CA THR A 110 -5.06 -24.40 -14.50
C THR A 110 -6.23 -23.89 -13.65
N TRP A 111 -7.42 -24.26 -14.08
CA TRP A 111 -8.63 -24.09 -13.29
C TRP A 111 -8.79 -25.36 -12.45
N ALA A 112 -8.60 -25.24 -11.13
CA ALA A 112 -8.80 -26.33 -10.20
C ALA A 112 -10.30 -26.60 -10.06
N SER A 113 -10.72 -27.83 -10.38
CA SER A 113 -12.11 -28.27 -10.29
C SER A 113 -12.20 -29.69 -9.71
N GLY A 114 -13.24 -29.98 -8.91
CA GLY A 114 -13.45 -31.29 -8.31
C GLY A 114 -12.43 -31.60 -7.21
N ALA A 115 -11.86 -32.81 -7.20
CA ALA A 115 -10.94 -33.30 -6.16
C ALA A 115 -9.68 -32.43 -5.98
N LEU A 116 -9.16 -31.84 -7.07
CA LEU A 116 -8.04 -30.90 -7.02
C LEU A 116 -8.37 -29.62 -6.23
N LEU A 117 -9.63 -29.18 -6.25
CA LEU A 117 -10.05 -28.03 -5.46
C LEU A 117 -10.17 -28.38 -3.98
N ASP A 118 -10.67 -29.58 -3.66
CA ASP A 118 -10.80 -30.07 -2.28
C ASP A 118 -9.43 -30.22 -1.60
N ASP A 119 -8.42 -30.72 -2.32
CA ASP A 119 -7.05 -30.86 -1.81
C ASP A 119 -6.38 -29.49 -1.55
N LEU A 120 -6.70 -28.49 -2.38
CA LEU A 120 -6.14 -27.13 -2.26
C LEU A 120 -6.90 -26.25 -1.27
N MET A 121 -8.15 -26.59 -0.95
CA MET A 121 -9.03 -25.78 -0.10
C MET A 121 -8.42 -25.46 1.27
N PRO A 122 -7.79 -26.40 2.01
CA PRO A 122 -7.20 -26.13 3.32
C PRO A 122 -6.06 -25.09 3.29
N TRP A 123 -5.38 -24.92 2.16
CA TRP A 123 -4.28 -23.97 2.00
C TRP A 123 -4.75 -22.62 1.46
N ARG A 124 -5.72 -22.63 0.54
CA ARG A 124 -6.25 -21.40 -0.10
C ARG A 124 -7.21 -20.65 0.80
N TRP A 125 -8.06 -21.37 1.55
CA TRP A 125 -9.09 -20.77 2.39
C TRP A 125 -8.52 -19.85 3.49
N PRO A 126 -7.52 -20.27 4.31
CA PRO A 126 -6.95 -19.42 5.34
C PRO A 126 -6.27 -18.18 4.76
N ARG A 127 -5.60 -18.32 3.60
CA ARG A 127 -4.93 -17.21 2.92
C ARG A 127 -5.91 -16.16 2.41
N ILE A 128 -7.04 -16.59 1.82
CA ILE A 128 -8.09 -15.65 1.35
C ILE A 128 -8.74 -14.95 2.53
N MET A 129 -9.04 -15.66 3.61
CA MET A 129 -9.55 -15.06 4.84
C MET A 129 -8.58 -14.02 5.41
N ALA A 130 -7.29 -14.34 5.50
CA ALA A 130 -6.26 -13.40 5.94
C ALA A 130 -6.22 -12.14 5.05
N ALA A 131 -6.26 -12.31 3.73
CA ALA A 131 -6.28 -11.19 2.78
C ALA A 131 -7.55 -10.32 2.93
N LEU A 132 -8.71 -10.95 3.15
CA LEU A 132 -9.99 -10.25 3.32
C LEU A 132 -10.00 -9.43 4.61
N PHE A 133 -9.58 -10.02 5.73
CA PHE A 133 -9.46 -9.29 7.00
C PHE A 133 -8.41 -8.17 6.92
N ALA A 134 -7.23 -8.43 6.33
CA ALA A 134 -6.21 -7.41 6.14
C ALA A 134 -6.73 -6.24 5.28
N GLY A 135 -7.45 -6.54 4.18
CA GLY A 135 -8.08 -5.54 3.33
C GLY A 135 -9.11 -4.68 4.06
N VAL A 136 -9.98 -5.30 4.87
CA VAL A 136 -10.96 -4.58 5.71
C VAL A 136 -10.25 -3.70 6.74
N MET A 137 -9.23 -4.22 7.42
CA MET A 137 -8.46 -3.46 8.40
C MET A 137 -7.77 -2.24 7.77
N LEU A 138 -7.16 -2.41 6.59
CA LEU A 138 -6.54 -1.31 5.84
C LEU A 138 -7.57 -0.27 5.39
N ALA A 139 -8.74 -0.70 4.91
CA ALA A 139 -9.81 0.20 4.50
C ALA A 139 -10.33 1.04 5.69
N VAL A 140 -10.53 0.41 6.85
CA VAL A 140 -10.96 1.09 8.08
C VAL A 140 -9.87 2.05 8.57
N ALA A 141 -8.61 1.61 8.62
CA ALA A 141 -7.48 2.45 9.02
C ALA A 141 -7.33 3.68 8.11
N GLY A 142 -7.45 3.48 6.78
CA GLY A 142 -7.46 4.56 5.80
C GLY A 142 -8.58 5.56 6.05
N CYS A 143 -9.82 5.09 6.25
CA CYS A 143 -10.96 5.96 6.56
C CYS A 143 -10.74 6.77 7.84
N ILE A 144 -10.21 6.15 8.89
CA ILE A 144 -9.92 6.81 10.17
C ILE A 144 -8.86 7.89 9.97
N ILE A 145 -7.73 7.57 9.33
CA ILE A 145 -6.64 8.53 9.09
C ILE A 145 -7.11 9.68 8.21
N GLN A 146 -7.84 9.41 7.13
CA GLN A 146 -8.38 10.44 6.23
C GLN A 146 -9.32 11.39 6.99
N ARG A 147 -10.18 10.88 7.88
CA ARG A 147 -11.06 11.71 8.72
C ARG A 147 -10.29 12.51 9.79
N LEU A 148 -9.33 11.89 10.48
CA LEU A 148 -8.53 12.56 11.51
C LEU A 148 -7.64 13.66 10.94
N THR A 149 -7.09 13.44 9.74
CA THR A 149 -6.21 14.42 9.08
C THR A 149 -6.97 15.44 8.25
N GLY A 150 -8.24 15.20 7.94
CA GLY A 150 -8.98 15.98 6.94
C GLY A 150 -8.33 15.96 5.56
N ASN A 151 -7.48 14.96 5.27
CA ASN A 151 -6.73 14.86 4.03
C ASN A 151 -7.10 13.55 3.29
N PRO A 152 -7.80 13.61 2.14
CA PRO A 152 -8.20 12.43 1.38
C PRO A 152 -7.01 11.65 0.79
N MET A 153 -5.81 12.23 0.75
CA MET A 153 -4.58 11.57 0.30
C MET A 153 -3.82 10.87 1.44
N ALA A 154 -4.27 10.99 2.69
CA ALA A 154 -3.59 10.37 3.81
C ALA A 154 -3.83 8.85 3.83
N SER A 155 -2.76 8.08 4.04
CA SER A 155 -2.81 6.62 4.19
C SER A 155 -1.85 6.16 5.28
N PRO A 156 -2.12 5.02 5.95
CA PRO A 156 -1.24 4.48 6.99
C PRO A 156 0.16 4.13 6.47
N GLU A 157 0.28 3.75 5.20
CA GLU A 157 1.57 3.47 4.55
C GLU A 157 2.43 4.74 4.41
N VAL A 158 1.83 5.87 4.02
CA VAL A 158 2.56 7.15 3.87
C VAL A 158 3.06 7.67 5.22
N LEU A 159 2.40 7.29 6.31
CA LEU A 159 2.82 7.62 7.66
C LEU A 159 3.99 6.77 8.16
N GLY A 160 4.40 5.71 7.46
CA GLY A 160 5.53 4.86 7.86
C GLY A 160 5.19 3.81 8.94
N ILE A 161 3.91 3.63 9.26
CA ILE A 161 3.44 2.63 10.26
C ILE A 161 3.82 1.21 9.80
N SER A 162 3.67 0.92 8.51
CA SER A 162 4.06 -0.37 7.91
C SER A 162 5.57 -0.62 8.00
N SER A 163 6.38 0.41 7.74
CA SER A 163 7.85 0.34 7.87
C SER A 163 8.26 0.10 9.33
N GLY A 164 7.56 0.73 10.28
CA GLY A 164 7.74 0.49 11.71
C GLY A 164 7.40 -0.93 12.15
N ALA A 165 6.33 -1.52 11.60
CA ALA A 165 6.00 -2.93 11.83
C ALA A 165 7.09 -3.87 11.30
N ALA A 166 7.56 -3.64 10.07
CA ALA A 166 8.63 -4.43 9.46
C ALA A 166 9.92 -4.35 10.28
N PHE A 167 10.31 -3.15 10.72
CA PHE A 167 11.46 -2.94 11.60
C PHE A 167 11.31 -3.69 12.93
N GLY A 168 10.12 -3.62 13.56
CA GLY A 168 9.84 -4.36 14.80
C GLY A 168 9.99 -5.88 14.62
N VAL A 169 9.52 -6.42 13.50
CA VAL A 169 9.67 -7.84 13.14
C VAL A 169 11.15 -8.21 12.98
N VAL A 170 11.91 -7.43 12.21
CA VAL A 170 13.33 -7.72 11.98
C VAL A 170 14.13 -7.62 13.27
N LEU A 171 13.90 -6.57 14.08
CA LEU A 171 14.53 -6.44 15.40
C LEU A 171 14.25 -7.68 16.26
N MET A 172 13.02 -8.19 16.25
CA MET A 172 12.66 -9.39 16.99
C MET A 172 13.38 -10.65 16.50
N LEU A 173 13.58 -10.78 15.18
CA LEU A 173 14.33 -11.89 14.59
C LEU A 173 15.80 -11.89 15.02
N PHE A 174 16.39 -10.72 15.28
CA PHE A 174 17.75 -10.62 15.82
C PHE A 174 17.80 -10.92 17.33
N LEU A 175 16.78 -10.54 18.09
CA LEU A 175 16.76 -10.68 19.55
C LEU A 175 16.39 -12.10 20.03
N VAL A 176 15.54 -12.81 19.29
CA VAL A 176 15.08 -14.15 19.68
C VAL A 176 15.64 -15.21 18.73
N PRO A 177 16.71 -15.92 19.11
CA PRO A 177 17.19 -17.07 18.36
C PRO A 177 16.21 -18.24 18.49
N GLY A 178 15.75 -18.79 17.37
CA GLY A 178 14.88 -19.98 17.33
C GLY A 178 13.55 -19.76 16.59
N ASN A 179 12.51 -20.51 16.97
CA ASN A 179 11.20 -20.44 16.33
C ASN A 179 10.44 -19.16 16.71
N ALA A 180 10.73 -18.07 16.01
CA ALA A 180 10.16 -16.74 16.23
C ALA A 180 8.72 -16.57 15.69
N PHE A 181 8.10 -17.60 15.09
CA PHE A 181 6.80 -17.46 14.40
C PHE A 181 5.70 -16.87 15.28
N GLY A 182 5.63 -17.28 16.56
CA GLY A 182 4.64 -16.74 17.51
C GLY A 182 4.90 -15.28 17.90
N TRP A 183 6.12 -14.81 17.73
CA TRP A 183 6.55 -13.46 18.13
C TRP A 183 6.47 -12.43 17.00
N LEU A 184 6.33 -12.86 15.74
CA LEU A 184 6.25 -11.96 14.58
C LEU A 184 5.08 -10.97 14.70
N LEU A 185 3.89 -11.47 15.06
CA LEU A 185 2.69 -10.65 15.18
C LEU A 185 2.79 -9.61 16.31
N PRO A 186 3.14 -9.97 17.56
CA PRO A 186 3.30 -8.98 18.63
C PRO A 186 4.46 -8.01 18.36
N ALA A 187 5.58 -8.47 17.77
CA ALA A 187 6.70 -7.60 17.44
C ALA A 187 6.36 -6.56 16.36
N GLY A 188 5.69 -6.98 15.28
CA GLY A 188 5.22 -6.07 14.24
C GLY A 188 4.17 -5.10 14.76
N SER A 189 3.25 -5.56 15.62
CA SER A 189 2.23 -4.72 16.23
C SER A 189 2.84 -3.66 17.16
N LEU A 190 3.85 -4.05 17.96
CA LEU A 190 4.58 -3.12 18.82
C LEU A 190 5.36 -2.09 18.00
N GLY A 191 6.05 -2.52 16.93
CA GLY A 191 6.77 -1.61 16.02
C GLY A 191 5.86 -0.58 15.35
N ALA A 192 4.69 -1.02 14.87
CA ALA A 192 3.65 -0.13 14.36
C ALA A 192 3.12 0.84 15.43
N ALA A 193 2.83 0.36 16.64
CA ALA A 193 2.30 1.17 17.73
C ALA A 193 3.29 2.24 18.19
N VAL A 194 4.58 1.90 18.32
CA VAL A 194 5.65 2.84 18.64
C VAL A 194 5.77 3.90 17.55
N THR A 195 5.73 3.49 16.28
CA THR A 195 5.81 4.42 15.15
C THR A 195 4.64 5.40 15.13
N LEU A 196 3.42 4.88 15.33
CA LEU A 196 2.22 5.71 15.43
C LEU A 196 2.30 6.70 16.61
N LEU A 197 2.81 6.26 17.76
CA LEU A 197 3.01 7.11 18.93
C LEU A 197 3.99 8.26 18.65
N ILE A 198 5.13 7.96 18.01
CA ILE A 198 6.13 8.97 17.65
C ILE A 198 5.50 10.02 16.71
N ILE A 199 4.73 9.58 15.72
CA ILE A 199 4.06 10.49 14.77
C ILE A 199 3.03 11.36 15.49
N MET A 200 2.23 10.78 16.39
CA MET A 200 1.24 11.53 17.19
C MET A 200 1.91 12.59 18.07
N ILE A 201 3.02 12.26 18.73
CA ILE A 201 3.78 13.22 19.54
C ILE A 201 4.38 14.32 18.65
N ALA A 202 4.99 13.96 17.52
CA ALA A 202 5.57 14.91 16.58
C ALA A 202 4.53 15.86 15.96
N ALA A 203 3.34 15.34 15.64
CA ALA A 203 2.23 16.11 15.09
C ALA A 203 1.54 17.00 16.15
N GLY A 204 1.48 16.54 17.42
CA GLY A 204 0.83 17.27 18.51
C GLY A 204 1.58 18.53 18.99
N ARG A 205 2.91 18.59 18.84
CA ARG A 205 3.75 19.68 19.40
C ARG A 205 3.69 21.02 18.65
N GLY A 206 2.87 21.18 17.61
CA GLY A 206 2.83 22.43 16.84
C GLY A 206 1.52 22.75 16.13
N GLY A 207 0.41 22.16 16.59
CA GLY A 207 -0.88 22.14 15.89
C GLY A 207 -0.91 21.02 14.85
N PHE A 208 -2.02 20.27 14.80
CA PHE A 208 -2.25 19.18 13.86
C PHE A 208 -2.28 19.70 12.41
N SER A 209 -1.11 19.97 11.83
CA SER A 209 -0.97 20.30 10.43
C SER A 209 -0.72 18.99 9.65
N PRO A 210 -1.60 18.59 8.71
CA PRO A 210 -1.45 17.35 7.96
C PRO A 210 -0.10 17.24 7.22
N HIS A 211 0.44 18.38 6.76
CA HIS A 211 1.73 18.43 6.06
C HIS A 211 2.90 17.99 6.94
N ARG A 212 2.96 18.43 8.21
CA ARG A 212 4.02 18.01 9.14
C ARG A 212 3.92 16.53 9.50
N MET A 213 2.69 16.02 9.63
CA MET A 213 2.44 14.62 9.93
C MET A 213 2.91 13.70 8.79
N LEU A 214 2.66 14.11 7.54
CA LEU A 214 3.15 13.40 6.35
C LEU A 214 4.68 13.47 6.21
N LEU A 215 5.29 14.63 6.42
CA LEU A 215 6.76 14.79 6.37
C LEU A 215 7.47 13.96 7.45
N ALA A 216 6.93 13.95 8.68
CA ALA A 216 7.46 13.14 9.78
C ALA A 216 7.34 11.63 9.49
N GLY A 217 6.19 11.19 8.95
CA GLY A 217 5.98 9.81 8.56
C GLY A 217 6.90 9.34 7.43
N MET A 218 7.11 10.18 6.41
CA MET A 218 8.08 9.88 5.34
C MET A 218 9.51 9.77 5.88
N ALA A 219 9.94 10.69 6.75
CA ALA A 219 11.27 10.65 7.37
C ALA A 219 11.48 9.38 8.21
N LEU A 220 10.50 9.00 9.03
CA LEU A 220 10.52 7.76 9.81
C LEU A 220 10.56 6.53 8.93
N SER A 221 9.72 6.48 7.88
CA SER A 221 9.71 5.39 6.91
C SER A 221 11.08 5.21 6.28
N THR A 222 11.71 6.29 5.80
CA THR A 222 13.05 6.22 5.22
C THR A 222 14.12 5.76 6.20
N ALA A 223 14.04 6.18 7.47
CA ALA A 223 14.98 5.75 8.51
C ALA A 223 14.85 4.25 8.78
N PHE A 224 13.62 3.72 8.89
CA PHE A 224 13.40 2.30 9.09
C PHE A 224 13.81 1.46 7.88
N THR A 225 13.50 1.89 6.66
CA THR A 225 13.92 1.20 5.45
C THR A 225 15.44 1.18 5.28
N MET A 226 16.16 2.19 5.80
CA MET A 226 17.63 2.20 5.76
C MET A 226 18.26 1.26 6.80
N LEU A 227 17.57 0.99 7.90
CA LEU A 227 18.02 0.09 8.97
C LEU A 227 17.65 -1.39 8.71
N LEU A 228 16.70 -1.63 7.81
CA LEU A 228 16.25 -2.94 7.32
C LEU A 228 17.15 -3.44 6.18
#